data_AF-A0A178UQQ3-F1
#
_entry.id   AF-A0A178UQQ3-F1
#
_cell.length_a   1.000
_cell.length_b   1.000
_cell.length_c   1.000
_cell.angle_alpha   90.00
_cell.angle_beta   90.00
_cell.angle_gamma   90.00
#
_symmetry.space_group_name_H-M   'P 1'
#
loop_
_entity.id
_entity.type
_entity.pdbx_description
1 polymer ?
#
loop_
_entity_poly.entity_id
_entity_poly.type
_entity_poly.pdbx_seq_one_letter_code
_entity_poly.pdbx_strand_id
1 'polypeptide(L)'
;MQPPICKPRPQSHLEFLKPLLNDSIKQLLLQYRGGRTNFSDFDSIFTRILNDLPEPPPLELVWFYSAIRFYSSKLAFRDDSVRLTSCFFQLIVSFSDSFSGVKKVSLLSPVVYQLSRLVISRRRDALSLLEGIVSYISMYCVDEPGNEDDDVLMVSGFSFADLSRVWVVDEVEDNCRVEDCLEVFMPFASEILRKEIDSESCGVGYLAGIVASQVFLLSLCSRFDLDLGRSELDKDLQESVLQMISGFLSCYFFDVILKMLLEPYLHLTSLMGVVPEDEAFLTEIITEAVIKSVEKLFLNPGNGTSQRSLHLKNIAINWLFLFDKTMASLRRNKDQEKISMYTNMFSNSLIPYHLINWVISQGEVIRDADTLRNLTPASFIEWLVSHEEQGLRVFNCDHSKNYAKSVIHRSRPDLSIGTTLQKQQEEFDQDTDMADEQNVSSISILSRNTRKRKEERHNKEGETKVKLFKHRHSNLQENSKFQPFVFSGSLVNGSEVEVSDMEL
;
A
#
# COMPACT_ATOMS: atom_id res chain seq x y z
N MET A 1 -37.02 24.65 31.25
CA MET A 1 -35.89 23.84 30.76
C MET A 1 -36.20 23.44 29.33
N GLN A 2 -35.52 24.04 28.34
CA GLN A 2 -35.57 23.61 26.95
C GLN A 2 -34.65 22.39 26.78
N PRO A 3 -35.02 21.39 25.96
CA PRO A 3 -34.14 20.28 25.66
C PRO A 3 -32.94 20.78 24.83
N PRO A 4 -31.76 20.14 24.94
CA PRO A 4 -30.60 20.56 24.17
C PRO A 4 -30.88 20.30 22.68
N ILE A 5 -30.66 21.34 21.87
CA ILE A 5 -30.69 21.24 20.41
C ILE A 5 -29.55 20.31 20.00
N CYS A 6 -29.87 19.09 19.57
CA CYS A 6 -28.92 18.24 18.88
C CYS A 6 -28.46 18.99 17.63
N LYS A 7 -27.19 19.42 17.59
CA LYS A 7 -26.56 19.85 16.34
C LYS A 7 -26.66 18.68 15.34
N PRO A 8 -27.06 18.93 14.07
CA PRO A 8 -27.06 17.89 13.06
C PRO A 8 -25.64 17.35 12.88
N ARG A 9 -25.50 16.04 12.70
CA ARG A 9 -24.22 15.41 12.36
C ARG A 9 -23.71 16.00 11.03
N PRO A 10 -22.41 16.32 10.90
CA PRO A 10 -21.83 16.97 9.71
C PRO A 10 -21.91 16.16 8.41
N GLN A 11 -22.28 14.87 8.47
CA GLN A 11 -22.32 13.96 7.32
C GLN A 11 -23.34 14.37 6.23
N SER A 12 -24.41 15.12 6.55
CA SER A 12 -25.47 15.45 5.59
C SER A 12 -25.10 16.50 4.53
N HIS A 13 -24.05 17.30 4.74
CA HIS A 13 -23.72 18.41 3.85
C HIS A 13 -22.88 18.03 2.63
N LEU A 14 -22.29 16.83 2.57
CA LEU A 14 -21.38 16.41 1.49
C LEU A 14 -21.99 15.35 0.56
N GLU A 15 -23.20 14.86 0.84
CA GLU A 15 -23.87 13.83 0.03
C GLU A 15 -24.11 14.27 -1.43
N PHE A 16 -24.23 15.58 -1.67
CA PHE A 16 -24.40 16.13 -3.02
C PHE A 16 -23.12 16.07 -3.86
N LEU A 17 -21.94 15.94 -3.24
CA LEU A 17 -20.66 16.03 -3.96
C LEU A 17 -20.43 14.83 -4.88
N LYS A 18 -20.80 13.62 -4.45
CA LYS A 18 -20.64 12.42 -5.27
C LYS A 18 -21.37 12.51 -6.62
N PRO A 19 -22.69 12.76 -6.70
CA PRO A 19 -23.37 12.88 -7.98
C PRO A 19 -22.85 14.08 -8.80
N LEU A 20 -22.55 15.21 -8.15
CA LEU A 20 -22.01 16.39 -8.82
C LEU A 20 -20.65 16.11 -9.48
N LEU A 21 -19.72 15.49 -8.77
CA LEU A 21 -18.40 15.13 -9.28
C LEU A 21 -18.53 14.11 -10.42
N ASN A 22 -19.36 13.09 -10.26
CA ASN A 22 -19.57 12.08 -11.30
C ASN A 22 -20.08 12.69 -12.62
N ASP A 23 -21.07 13.58 -12.55
CA ASP A 23 -21.59 14.25 -13.74
C ASP A 23 -20.57 15.23 -14.32
N SER A 24 -19.85 15.95 -13.45
CA SER A 24 -18.82 16.91 -13.87
C SER A 24 -17.63 16.23 -14.54
N ILE A 25 -17.18 15.08 -14.05
CA ILE A 25 -16.13 14.26 -14.65
C ILE A 25 -16.54 13.82 -16.06
N LYS A 26 -17.74 13.27 -16.21
CA LYS A 26 -18.25 12.85 -17.53
C LYS A 26 -18.31 14.02 -18.52
N GLN A 27 -18.82 15.17 -18.08
CA GLN A 27 -18.92 16.35 -18.92
C GLN A 27 -17.55 16.93 -19.27
N LEU A 28 -16.62 16.99 -18.32
CA LEU A 28 -15.26 17.46 -18.57
C LEU A 28 -14.56 16.57 -19.60
N LEU A 29 -14.61 15.26 -19.43
CA LEU A 29 -14.00 14.28 -20.35
C LEU A 29 -14.59 14.39 -21.76
N LEU A 30 -15.92 14.46 -21.88
CA LEU A 30 -16.62 14.59 -23.16
C LEU A 30 -16.23 15.90 -23.87
N GLN A 31 -16.19 17.01 -23.14
CA GLN A 31 -15.84 18.31 -23.72
C GLN A 31 -14.35 18.39 -24.08
N TYR A 32 -13.46 17.86 -23.25
CA TYR A 32 -12.02 17.82 -23.53
C TYR A 32 -11.72 17.03 -24.80
N ARG A 33 -12.28 15.82 -24.94
CA ARG A 33 -12.15 15.00 -26.15
C ARG A 33 -12.80 15.63 -27.38
N GLY A 34 -13.86 16.42 -27.17
CA GLY A 34 -14.45 17.27 -28.21
C GLY A 34 -13.58 18.45 -28.65
N GLY A 35 -12.37 18.60 -28.09
CA GLY A 35 -11.42 19.67 -28.43
C GLY A 35 -11.65 20.98 -27.67
N ARG A 36 -12.51 21.00 -26.64
CA ARG A 36 -12.69 22.17 -25.78
C ARG A 36 -11.43 22.38 -24.93
N THR A 37 -10.96 23.62 -24.88
CA THR A 37 -9.74 23.98 -24.13
C THR A 37 -9.96 25.05 -23.07
N ASN A 38 -11.10 25.73 -23.08
CA ASN A 38 -11.49 26.69 -22.05
C ASN A 38 -12.57 26.10 -21.14
N PHE A 39 -12.24 25.92 -19.86
CA PHE A 39 -13.15 25.37 -18.84
C PHE A 39 -13.55 26.41 -17.78
N SER A 40 -13.61 27.69 -18.13
CA SER A 40 -14.02 28.79 -17.24
C SER A 40 -15.34 28.54 -16.50
N ASP A 41 -16.29 27.86 -17.14
CA ASP A 41 -17.59 27.54 -16.53
C ASP A 41 -17.42 26.59 -15.33
N PHE A 42 -16.60 25.54 -15.51
CA PHE A 42 -16.23 24.65 -14.43
C PHE A 42 -15.42 25.39 -13.35
N ASP A 43 -14.42 26.18 -13.76
CA ASP A 43 -13.57 26.94 -12.83
C ASP A 43 -14.41 27.84 -11.90
N SER A 44 -15.38 28.58 -12.46
CA SER A 44 -16.27 29.45 -11.70
C SER A 44 -17.16 28.67 -10.72
N ILE A 45 -17.75 27.55 -11.17
CA ILE A 45 -18.63 26.71 -10.33
C ILE A 45 -17.83 26.12 -9.16
N PHE A 46 -16.69 25.51 -9.44
CA PHE A 46 -15.89 24.79 -8.45
C PHE A 46 -15.13 25.74 -7.51
N THR A 47 -14.73 26.92 -7.97
CA THR A 47 -14.20 27.98 -7.09
C THR A 47 -15.25 28.40 -6.05
N ARG A 48 -16.50 28.59 -6.47
CA ARG A 48 -17.58 28.94 -5.53
C ARG A 48 -17.82 27.84 -4.52
N ILE A 49 -17.87 26.57 -4.96
CA ILE A 49 -18.05 25.43 -4.07
C ILE A 49 -16.91 25.33 -3.05
N LEU A 50 -15.65 25.49 -3.48
CA LEU A 50 -14.50 25.45 -2.56
C LEU A 50 -14.57 26.57 -1.51
N ASN A 51 -15.05 27.76 -1.87
CA ASN A 51 -15.20 28.87 -0.93
C ASN A 51 -16.41 28.71 0.01
N ASP A 52 -17.45 28.01 -0.41
CA ASP A 52 -18.68 27.81 0.36
C ASP A 52 -18.58 26.63 1.35
N LEU A 53 -17.65 25.70 1.13
CA LEU A 53 -17.44 24.53 1.99
C LEU A 53 -16.60 24.84 3.23
N PRO A 54 -16.85 24.16 4.37
CA PRO A 54 -15.99 24.28 5.53
C PRO A 54 -14.59 23.71 5.24
N GLU A 55 -13.56 24.37 5.74
CA GLU A 55 -12.20 23.83 5.73
C GLU A 55 -12.06 22.65 6.72
N PRO A 56 -11.30 21.60 6.39
CA PRO A 56 -10.63 21.36 5.10
C PRO A 56 -11.58 20.82 4.01
N PRO A 57 -11.47 21.27 2.73
CA PRO A 57 -12.28 20.72 1.64
C PRO A 57 -11.99 19.23 1.39
N PRO A 58 -12.94 18.47 0.80
CA PRO A 58 -12.70 17.08 0.39
C PRO A 58 -11.59 16.96 -0.67
N LEU A 59 -10.78 15.90 -0.56
CA LEU A 59 -9.60 15.68 -1.41
C LEU A 59 -9.98 15.57 -2.90
N GLU A 60 -11.08 14.90 -3.18
CA GLU A 60 -11.67 14.65 -4.50
C GLU A 60 -12.05 15.94 -5.21
N LEU A 61 -12.59 16.88 -4.44
CA LEU A 61 -13.00 18.17 -4.95
C LEU A 61 -11.77 18.98 -5.35
N VAL A 62 -10.74 19.00 -4.50
CA VAL A 62 -9.47 19.67 -4.81
C VAL A 62 -8.83 19.04 -6.04
N TRP A 63 -8.77 17.70 -6.12
CA TRP A 63 -8.25 16.99 -7.31
C TRP A 63 -8.99 17.34 -8.59
N PHE A 64 -10.31 17.34 -8.57
CA PHE A 64 -11.10 17.66 -9.77
C PHE A 64 -10.92 19.12 -10.19
N TYR A 65 -10.97 20.06 -9.25
CA TYR A 65 -10.70 21.47 -9.51
C TYR A 65 -9.28 21.69 -10.05
N SER A 66 -8.30 21.03 -9.46
CA SER A 66 -6.91 20.98 -9.92
C SER A 66 -6.79 20.50 -11.38
N ALA A 67 -7.56 19.50 -11.79
CA ALA A 67 -7.58 19.04 -13.18
C ALA A 67 -8.15 20.10 -14.13
N ILE A 68 -9.23 20.78 -13.76
CA ILE A 68 -9.81 21.88 -14.55
C ILE A 68 -8.78 22.96 -14.82
N ARG A 69 -8.05 23.38 -13.77
CA ARG A 69 -6.98 24.37 -13.85
C ARG A 69 -5.81 23.90 -14.71
N PHE A 70 -5.40 22.65 -14.55
CA PHE A 70 -4.32 22.04 -15.32
C PHE A 70 -4.65 22.02 -16.83
N TYR A 71 -5.80 21.48 -17.21
CA TYR A 71 -6.21 21.38 -18.61
C TYR A 71 -6.47 22.72 -19.26
N SER A 72 -7.04 23.69 -18.53
CA SER A 72 -7.21 25.07 -19.01
C SER A 72 -5.87 25.76 -19.28
N SER A 73 -4.84 25.42 -18.49
CA SER A 73 -3.51 26.03 -18.60
C SER A 73 -2.63 25.35 -19.64
N LYS A 74 -2.90 24.09 -20.00
CA LYS A 74 -2.05 23.27 -20.88
C LYS A 74 -1.64 23.97 -22.19
N LEU A 75 -2.56 24.67 -22.85
CA LEU A 75 -2.26 25.44 -24.08
C LEU A 75 -1.29 26.61 -23.84
N ALA A 76 -1.40 27.30 -22.70
CA ALA A 76 -0.56 28.47 -22.39
C ALA A 76 0.90 28.08 -22.16
N PHE A 77 1.14 26.86 -21.65
CA PHE A 77 2.49 26.36 -21.36
C PHE A 77 3.14 25.64 -22.55
N ARG A 78 2.38 25.29 -23.60
CA ARG A 78 2.87 24.61 -24.81
C ARG A 78 3.76 23.42 -24.44
N ASP A 79 5.04 23.49 -24.81
CA ASP A 79 6.04 22.43 -24.62
C ASP A 79 6.77 22.51 -23.28
N ASP A 80 6.49 23.50 -22.42
CA ASP A 80 7.09 23.65 -21.09
C ASP A 80 6.28 22.90 -20.01
N SER A 81 6.25 21.58 -20.15
CA SER A 81 5.54 20.67 -19.25
C SER A 81 6.13 20.64 -17.84
N VAL A 82 7.42 20.94 -17.68
CA VAL A 82 8.09 21.06 -16.38
C VAL A 82 7.54 22.26 -15.61
N ARG A 83 7.50 23.44 -16.24
CA ARG A 83 6.93 24.63 -15.59
C ARG A 83 5.44 24.48 -15.31
N LEU A 84 4.68 23.85 -16.22
CA LEU A 84 3.27 23.55 -15.99
C LEU A 84 3.09 22.67 -14.74
N THR A 85 3.89 21.60 -14.62
CA THR A 85 3.82 20.67 -13.47
C THR A 85 4.31 21.33 -12.19
N SER A 86 5.31 22.20 -12.25
CA SER A 86 5.77 23.00 -11.11
C SER A 86 4.71 23.99 -10.62
N CYS A 87 4.09 24.76 -11.52
CA CYS A 87 2.96 25.64 -11.17
C CYS A 87 1.79 24.84 -10.59
N PHE A 88 1.57 23.63 -11.11
CA PHE A 88 0.54 22.73 -10.62
C PHE A 88 0.83 22.20 -9.21
N PHE A 89 2.08 21.81 -8.94
CA PHE A 89 2.52 21.45 -7.60
C PHE A 89 2.28 22.60 -6.61
N GLN A 90 2.63 23.84 -6.98
CA GLN A 90 2.38 25.02 -6.13
C GLN A 90 0.88 25.27 -5.90
N LEU A 91 0.04 25.07 -6.91
CA LEU A 91 -1.42 25.17 -6.75
C LEU A 91 -1.92 24.16 -5.71
N ILE A 92 -1.49 22.91 -5.82
CA ILE A 92 -1.84 21.85 -4.86
C ILE A 92 -1.38 22.20 -3.45
N VAL A 93 -0.14 22.66 -3.29
CA VAL A 93 0.41 23.04 -1.99
C VAL A 93 -0.42 24.17 -1.36
N SER A 94 -0.90 25.14 -2.14
CA SER A 94 -1.73 26.25 -1.63
C SER A 94 -3.09 25.81 -1.09
N PHE A 95 -3.64 24.67 -1.53
CA PHE A 95 -4.88 24.10 -0.98
C PHE A 95 -4.65 23.25 0.28
N SER A 96 -3.40 23.02 0.64
CA SER A 96 -3.03 21.99 1.60
C SER A 96 -2.87 22.52 3.03
N ASP A 97 -2.95 23.83 3.26
CA ASP A 97 -2.61 24.44 4.57
C ASP A 97 -3.39 23.85 5.75
N SER A 98 -4.69 23.60 5.56
CA SER A 98 -5.59 23.01 6.58
C SER A 98 -5.61 21.47 6.56
N PHE A 99 -4.83 20.82 5.70
CA PHE A 99 -4.79 19.36 5.58
C PHE A 99 -3.83 18.72 6.59
N SER A 100 -4.20 17.54 7.08
CA SER A 100 -3.27 16.66 7.80
C SER A 100 -2.12 16.23 6.89
N GLY A 101 -0.97 15.84 7.46
CA GLY A 101 0.20 15.43 6.69
C GLY A 101 -0.09 14.31 5.68
N VAL A 102 -0.91 13.34 6.08
CA VAL A 102 -1.40 12.25 5.22
C VAL A 102 -2.20 12.76 4.03
N LYS A 103 -3.13 13.71 4.24
CA LYS A 103 -3.88 14.35 3.15
C LYS A 103 -2.98 15.16 2.24
N LYS A 104 -2.01 15.91 2.81
CA LYS A 104 -1.02 16.69 2.06
C LYS A 104 -0.25 15.81 1.09
N VAL A 105 0.28 14.68 1.56
CA VAL A 105 0.99 13.71 0.72
C VAL A 105 0.04 13.09 -0.32
N SER A 106 -1.15 12.63 0.08
CA SER A 106 -2.12 12.04 -0.85
C SER A 106 -2.51 12.97 -1.99
N LEU A 107 -2.64 14.27 -1.69
CA LEU A 107 -3.03 15.30 -2.66
C LEU A 107 -2.06 15.37 -3.84
N LEU A 108 -0.80 14.96 -3.67
CA LEU A 108 0.22 14.99 -4.71
C LEU A 108 0.06 13.91 -5.79
N SER A 109 -0.84 12.93 -5.64
CA SER A 109 -0.92 11.81 -6.61
C SER A 109 -0.97 12.25 -8.09
N PRO A 110 -1.77 13.27 -8.49
CA PRO A 110 -1.77 13.73 -9.87
C PRO A 110 -0.48 14.43 -10.29
N VAL A 111 0.21 15.10 -9.35
CA VAL A 111 1.55 15.69 -9.59
C VAL A 111 2.56 14.58 -9.82
N VAL A 112 2.51 13.50 -9.03
CA VAL A 112 3.39 12.34 -9.19
C VAL A 112 3.18 11.64 -10.53
N TYR A 113 1.93 11.54 -10.99
CA TYR A 113 1.62 11.06 -12.34
C TYR A 113 2.27 11.94 -13.43
N GLN A 114 2.15 13.28 -13.35
CA GLN A 114 2.82 14.14 -14.32
C GLN A 114 4.34 14.08 -14.20
N LEU A 115 4.86 13.97 -12.97
CA LEU A 115 6.28 13.89 -12.69
C LEU A 115 6.89 12.61 -13.24
N SER A 116 6.22 11.45 -13.12
CA SER A 116 6.73 10.20 -13.69
C SER A 116 6.97 10.34 -15.20
N ARG A 117 6.01 10.93 -15.92
CA ARG A 117 6.12 11.21 -17.36
C ARG A 117 7.25 12.19 -17.69
N LEU A 118 7.44 13.21 -16.86
CA LEU A 118 8.56 14.14 -17.01
C LEU A 118 9.91 13.45 -16.76
N VAL A 119 10.01 12.58 -15.77
CA VAL A 119 11.24 11.84 -15.48
C VAL A 119 11.56 10.84 -16.60
N ILE A 120 10.55 10.29 -17.29
CA ILE A 120 10.73 9.46 -18.50
C ILE A 120 11.27 10.28 -19.66
N SER A 121 10.64 11.43 -19.95
CA SER A 121 10.87 12.18 -21.19
C SER A 121 11.96 13.27 -21.09
N ARG A 122 12.13 13.87 -19.91
CA ARG A 122 12.98 15.04 -19.61
C ARG A 122 13.57 14.95 -18.21
N ARG A 123 14.19 13.81 -17.89
CA ARG A 123 14.74 13.47 -16.57
C ARG A 123 15.49 14.62 -15.90
N ARG A 124 16.52 15.16 -16.57
CA ARG A 124 17.38 16.24 -16.05
C ARG A 124 16.62 17.51 -15.68
N ASP A 125 15.65 17.90 -16.50
CA ASP A 125 14.86 19.12 -16.26
C ASP A 125 13.88 18.95 -15.09
N ALA A 126 13.48 17.71 -14.79
CA ALA A 126 12.53 17.37 -13.74
C ALA A 126 13.17 17.17 -12.36
N LEU A 127 14.50 17.04 -12.27
CA LEU A 127 15.21 16.71 -11.02
C LEU A 127 14.94 17.70 -9.89
N SER A 128 15.02 19.01 -10.16
CA SER A 128 14.78 20.02 -9.13
C SER A 128 13.35 20.01 -8.59
N LEU A 129 12.37 19.72 -9.46
CA LEU A 129 10.97 19.55 -9.06
C LEU A 129 10.79 18.27 -8.23
N LEU A 130 11.43 17.17 -8.63
CA LEU A 130 11.42 15.90 -7.90
C LEU A 130 12.02 16.06 -6.50
N GLU A 131 13.15 16.74 -6.36
CA GLU A 131 13.78 17.06 -5.07
C GLU A 131 12.86 17.91 -4.18
N GLY A 132 12.21 18.93 -4.76
CA GLY A 132 11.22 19.74 -4.05
C GLY A 132 10.04 18.92 -3.52
N ILE A 133 9.56 17.96 -4.31
CA ILE A 133 8.48 17.04 -3.92
C ILE A 133 8.95 16.05 -2.85
N VAL A 134 10.15 15.48 -2.97
CA VAL A 134 10.76 14.62 -1.94
C VAL A 134 10.87 15.37 -0.61
N SER A 135 11.33 16.62 -0.64
CA SER A 135 11.43 17.48 0.55
C SER A 135 10.05 17.74 1.17
N TYR A 136 9.04 18.07 0.35
CA TYR A 136 7.68 18.26 0.83
C TYR A 136 7.10 17.01 1.49
N ILE A 137 7.27 15.83 0.89
CA ILE A 137 6.82 14.56 1.48
C ILE A 137 7.57 14.31 2.79
N SER A 138 8.88 14.50 2.83
CA SER A 138 9.68 14.31 4.06
C SER A 138 9.20 15.20 5.22
N MET A 139 8.68 16.39 4.92
CA MET A 139 8.17 17.31 5.93
C MET A 139 6.79 16.92 6.47
N TYR A 140 5.97 16.21 5.69
CA TYR A 140 4.56 15.95 6.02
C TYR A 140 4.16 14.49 6.12
N CYS A 141 5.03 13.55 5.75
CA CYS A 141 4.76 12.11 5.80
C CYS A 141 4.89 11.56 7.23
N VAL A 142 5.80 12.13 8.04
CA VAL A 142 6.10 11.62 9.40
C VAL A 142 4.85 11.60 10.29
N ASP A 143 4.59 10.46 10.92
CA ASP A 143 3.39 10.25 11.74
C ASP A 143 3.45 11.11 13.02
N GLU A 144 2.57 12.12 13.13
CA GLU A 144 2.42 12.92 14.37
C GLU A 144 1.66 12.12 15.45
N PRO A 145 2.12 12.12 16.72
CA PRO A 145 1.42 11.44 17.81
C PRO A 145 0.10 12.17 18.15
N GLY A 146 -1.02 11.44 18.09
CA GLY A 146 -2.33 11.92 18.55
C GLY A 146 -3.43 12.07 17.48
N ASN A 147 -3.11 11.93 16.19
CA ASN A 147 -4.08 11.98 15.08
C ASN A 147 -4.66 10.59 14.74
N GLU A 148 -5.13 9.85 15.74
CA GLU A 148 -5.68 8.49 15.54
C GLU A 148 -7.15 8.51 15.03
N ASP A 149 -7.84 9.65 15.10
CA ASP A 149 -9.27 9.80 14.75
C ASP A 149 -9.52 10.37 13.34
N ASP A 150 -8.46 10.72 12.62
CA ASP A 150 -8.53 11.29 11.28
C ASP A 150 -8.21 10.19 10.25
N ASP A 151 -8.87 9.05 10.38
CA ASP A 151 -9.12 8.17 9.24
C ASP A 151 -10.07 8.95 8.33
N VAL A 152 -9.51 9.95 7.62
CA VAL A 152 -10.29 10.93 6.92
C VAL A 152 -10.86 10.25 5.70
N LEU A 153 -12.05 9.71 5.91
CA LEU A 153 -12.80 9.06 4.88
C LEU A 153 -12.95 10.03 3.71
N MET A 154 -12.71 9.49 2.54
CA MET A 154 -13.16 10.03 1.26
C MET A 154 -14.65 10.39 1.34
N VAL A 155 -15.11 11.25 0.44
CA VAL A 155 -16.53 11.41 0.15
C VAL A 155 -17.13 10.02 0.01
N SER A 156 -18.07 9.69 0.91
CA SER A 156 -18.58 8.33 1.07
C SER A 156 -19.03 7.73 -0.27
N GLY A 157 -18.46 6.56 -0.62
CA GLY A 157 -18.73 5.84 -1.85
C GLY A 157 -18.09 6.44 -3.11
N PHE A 158 -17.15 7.37 -3.01
CA PHE A 158 -16.39 7.87 -4.16
C PHE A 158 -15.12 7.03 -4.34
N SER A 159 -14.88 6.49 -5.54
CA SER A 159 -13.64 5.78 -5.86
C SER A 159 -12.59 6.75 -6.41
N PHE A 160 -11.37 6.70 -5.90
CA PHE A 160 -10.24 7.44 -6.47
C PHE A 160 -10.02 7.13 -7.95
N ALA A 161 -10.40 5.93 -8.37
CA ALA A 161 -10.21 5.46 -9.72
C ALA A 161 -11.08 6.21 -10.73
N ASP A 162 -12.21 6.79 -10.32
CA ASP A 162 -13.02 7.65 -11.19
C ASP A 162 -12.31 8.97 -11.54
N LEU A 163 -11.53 9.52 -10.60
CA LEU A 163 -10.76 10.75 -10.81
C LEU A 163 -9.50 10.52 -11.63
N SER A 164 -8.87 9.34 -11.55
CA SER A 164 -7.66 9.04 -12.32
C SER A 164 -7.91 9.16 -13.84
N ARG A 165 -9.11 8.79 -14.29
CA ARG A 165 -9.56 8.90 -15.70
C ARG A 165 -9.47 10.32 -16.25
N VAL A 166 -9.72 11.32 -15.39
CA VAL A 166 -9.61 12.73 -15.76
C VAL A 166 -8.17 13.06 -16.13
N TRP A 167 -7.20 12.51 -15.40
CA TRP A 167 -5.77 12.80 -15.55
C TRP A 167 -5.12 12.05 -16.72
N VAL A 168 -5.58 10.84 -17.01
CA VAL A 168 -5.04 10.00 -18.10
C VAL A 168 -5.79 10.17 -19.43
N VAL A 169 -6.68 11.17 -19.53
CA VAL A 169 -7.55 11.39 -20.70
C VAL A 169 -6.81 11.49 -22.04
N ASP A 170 -5.55 11.94 -22.02
CA ASP A 170 -4.69 12.06 -23.20
C ASP A 170 -4.09 10.72 -23.67
N GLU A 171 -3.94 9.76 -22.75
CA GLU A 171 -3.23 8.50 -23.01
C GLU A 171 -4.17 7.33 -23.25
N VAL A 172 -5.44 7.49 -22.87
CA VAL A 172 -6.38 6.39 -22.73
C VAL A 172 -7.68 6.64 -23.51
N GLU A 173 -8.13 5.61 -24.23
CA GLU A 173 -9.37 5.64 -25.00
C GLU A 173 -10.62 5.82 -24.12
N ASP A 174 -11.74 6.24 -24.73
CA ASP A 174 -12.99 6.54 -24.01
C ASP A 174 -13.55 5.35 -23.23
N ASN A 175 -13.47 4.16 -23.81
CA ASN A 175 -14.02 2.94 -23.25
C ASN A 175 -13.02 2.12 -22.42
N CYS A 176 -11.90 2.74 -22.02
CA CYS A 176 -10.88 2.04 -21.25
C CYS A 176 -11.39 1.66 -19.86
N ARG A 177 -10.92 0.52 -19.36
CA ARG A 177 -11.30 0.03 -18.04
C ARG A 177 -10.63 0.89 -16.97
N VAL A 178 -11.22 0.89 -15.79
CA VAL A 178 -10.74 1.69 -14.65
C VAL A 178 -9.35 1.22 -14.22
N GLU A 179 -9.12 -0.09 -14.27
CA GLU A 179 -7.85 -0.73 -13.94
C GLU A 179 -6.73 -0.28 -14.87
N ASP A 180 -7.01 -0.20 -16.16
CA ASP A 180 -6.07 0.27 -17.18
C ASP A 180 -5.74 1.78 -16.95
N CYS A 181 -6.74 2.58 -16.57
CA CYS A 181 -6.52 3.99 -16.21
C CYS A 181 -5.63 4.14 -14.96
N LEU A 182 -5.85 3.30 -13.94
CA LEU A 182 -5.03 3.29 -12.73
C LEU A 182 -3.60 2.81 -13.00
N GLU A 183 -3.40 1.87 -13.91
CA GLU A 183 -2.08 1.41 -14.33
C GLU A 183 -1.26 2.53 -14.97
N VAL A 184 -1.88 3.33 -15.84
CA VAL A 184 -1.24 4.52 -16.43
C VAL A 184 -1.00 5.61 -15.38
N PHE A 185 -1.98 5.85 -14.50
CA PHE A 185 -1.91 6.90 -13.51
C PHE A 185 -0.88 6.62 -12.40
N MET A 186 -0.70 5.35 -12.02
CA MET A 186 0.19 4.91 -10.95
C MET A 186 1.13 3.80 -11.43
N PRO A 187 2.13 4.14 -12.26
CA PRO A 187 2.91 3.15 -13.00
C PRO A 187 3.76 2.22 -12.13
N PHE A 188 4.06 2.58 -10.88
CA PHE A 188 4.78 1.69 -9.94
C PHE A 188 3.88 0.98 -8.95
N ALA A 189 2.59 1.33 -8.88
CA ALA A 189 1.65 0.63 -8.02
C ALA A 189 1.24 -0.67 -8.69
N SER A 190 1.40 -1.79 -8.02
CA SER A 190 1.03 -3.10 -8.58
C SER A 190 -0.47 -3.30 -8.73
N GLU A 191 -0.87 -4.39 -9.40
CA GLU A 191 -2.28 -4.77 -9.52
C GLU A 191 -2.96 -4.93 -8.14
N ILE A 192 -2.24 -5.48 -7.15
CA ILE A 192 -2.77 -5.64 -5.79
C ILE A 192 -3.02 -4.28 -5.17
N LEU A 193 -2.06 -3.36 -5.30
CA LEU A 193 -2.18 -2.04 -4.72
C LEU A 193 -3.29 -1.22 -5.39
N ARG A 194 -3.43 -1.34 -6.72
CA ARG A 194 -4.47 -0.65 -7.50
C ARG A 194 -5.87 -1.15 -7.19
N LYS A 195 -6.06 -2.44 -6.91
CA LYS A 195 -7.36 -2.99 -6.47
C LYS A 195 -7.82 -2.40 -5.13
N GLU A 196 -6.89 -2.15 -4.21
CA GLU A 196 -7.21 -1.48 -2.94
C GLU A 196 -7.67 -0.02 -3.18
N ILE A 197 -7.07 0.69 -4.16
CA ILE A 197 -7.47 2.07 -4.55
C ILE A 197 -8.86 2.13 -5.18
N ASP A 198 -9.22 1.14 -6.00
CA ASP A 198 -10.53 1.07 -6.65
C ASP A 198 -11.67 0.78 -5.65
N SER A 199 -11.34 0.36 -4.43
CA SER A 199 -12.33 0.12 -3.39
C SER A 199 -12.90 1.42 -2.82
N GLU A 200 -14.23 1.47 -2.61
CA GLU A 200 -14.90 2.57 -1.88
C GLU A 200 -14.43 2.71 -0.41
N SER A 201 -13.65 1.74 0.07
CA SER A 201 -13.04 1.70 1.40
C SER A 201 -11.58 2.16 1.42
N CYS A 202 -11.02 2.63 0.29
CA CYS A 202 -9.63 3.08 0.24
C CYS A 202 -9.42 4.28 1.18
N GLY A 203 -8.64 4.06 2.25
CA GLY A 203 -8.26 5.13 3.16
C GLY A 203 -7.29 6.12 2.49
N VAL A 204 -7.39 7.40 2.84
CA VAL A 204 -6.45 8.44 2.36
C VAL A 204 -5.01 8.11 2.78
N GLY A 205 -4.82 7.51 3.96
CA GLY A 205 -3.52 6.98 4.40
C GLY A 205 -2.86 6.04 3.40
N TYR A 206 -3.63 5.10 2.86
CA TYR A 206 -3.11 4.15 1.90
C TYR A 206 -2.66 4.82 0.59
N LEU A 207 -3.44 5.79 0.10
CA LEU A 207 -3.04 6.62 -1.04
C LEU A 207 -1.75 7.40 -0.75
N ALA A 208 -1.62 8.01 0.43
CA ALA A 208 -0.38 8.70 0.83
C ALA A 208 0.84 7.77 0.76
N GLY A 209 0.69 6.53 1.24
CA GLY A 209 1.72 5.50 1.14
C GLY A 209 2.13 5.24 -0.31
N ILE A 210 1.16 5.09 -1.22
CA ILE A 210 1.42 4.90 -2.65
C ILE A 210 2.12 6.10 -3.26
N VAL A 211 1.67 7.32 -2.99
CA VAL A 211 2.34 8.54 -3.48
C VAL A 211 3.79 8.59 -3.01
N ALA A 212 4.02 8.38 -1.71
CA ALA A 212 5.36 8.39 -1.13
C ALA A 212 6.25 7.31 -1.76
N SER A 213 5.76 6.07 -1.90
CA SER A 213 6.52 4.98 -2.53
C SER A 213 6.82 5.25 -4.01
N GLN A 214 5.89 5.84 -4.77
CA GLN A 214 6.13 6.21 -6.16
C GLN A 214 7.22 7.29 -6.30
N VAL A 215 7.17 8.34 -5.47
CA VAL A 215 8.19 9.39 -5.48
C VAL A 215 9.55 8.85 -5.03
N PHE A 216 9.57 7.98 -4.02
CA PHE A 216 10.77 7.30 -3.56
C PHE A 216 11.43 6.51 -4.70
N LEU A 217 10.68 5.67 -5.41
CA LEU A 217 11.19 4.90 -6.55
C LEU A 217 11.63 5.80 -7.71
N LEU A 218 10.86 6.84 -8.04
CA LEU A 218 11.23 7.83 -9.08
C LEU A 218 12.55 8.54 -8.77
N SER A 219 12.73 8.96 -7.51
CA SER A 219 13.95 9.62 -7.03
C SER A 219 15.17 8.73 -7.22
N LEU A 220 15.07 7.45 -6.84
CA LEU A 220 16.16 6.49 -6.97
C LEU A 220 16.44 6.11 -8.43
N CYS A 221 15.41 5.89 -9.24
CA CYS A 221 15.57 5.61 -10.67
C CYS A 221 16.26 6.77 -11.41
N SER A 222 16.03 8.00 -10.96
CA SER A 222 16.63 9.19 -11.57
C SER A 222 18.15 9.27 -11.37
N ARG A 223 18.72 8.52 -10.43
CA ARG A 223 20.17 8.49 -10.13
C ARG A 223 21.00 7.71 -11.16
N PHE A 224 20.40 6.78 -11.90
CA PHE A 224 21.10 5.95 -12.89
C PHE A 224 21.50 6.69 -14.17
N ASP A 225 21.06 7.94 -14.36
CA ASP A 225 21.41 8.81 -15.51
C ASP A 225 22.42 9.90 -15.13
N LEU A 226 22.93 9.86 -13.91
CA LEU A 226 24.08 10.66 -13.51
C LEU A 226 25.30 9.89 -14.01
N ASP A 227 26.23 10.54 -14.72
CA ASP A 227 27.47 9.94 -15.27
C ASP A 227 28.46 9.48 -14.16
N LEU A 228 27.96 8.77 -13.14
CA LEU A 228 28.66 8.28 -11.97
C LEU A 228 29.23 6.90 -12.25
N GLY A 229 30.43 6.64 -11.71
CA GLY A 229 30.97 5.28 -11.69
C GLY A 229 30.15 4.37 -10.78
N ARG A 230 30.12 3.06 -11.04
CA ARG A 230 29.31 2.07 -10.29
C ARG A 230 29.49 2.13 -8.77
N SER A 231 30.72 2.34 -8.30
CA SER A 231 31.06 2.44 -6.87
C SER A 231 30.54 3.72 -6.22
N GLU A 232 30.51 4.82 -6.98
CA GLU A 232 29.97 6.10 -6.52
C GLU A 232 28.45 6.08 -6.51
N LEU A 233 27.83 5.51 -7.55
CA LEU A 233 26.40 5.27 -7.61
C LEU A 233 25.89 4.39 -6.46
N ASP A 234 26.62 3.32 -6.10
CA ASP A 234 26.27 2.47 -4.95
C ASP A 234 26.18 3.27 -3.65
N LYS A 235 27.20 4.09 -3.37
CA LYS A 235 27.22 4.94 -2.17
C LYS A 235 26.13 5.99 -2.18
N ASP A 236 25.94 6.68 -3.31
CA ASP A 236 24.90 7.71 -3.48
C ASP A 236 23.50 7.12 -3.30
N LEU A 237 23.25 5.93 -3.86
CA LEU A 237 21.98 5.21 -3.68
C LEU A 237 21.76 4.78 -2.23
N GLN A 238 22.77 4.19 -1.58
CA GLN A 238 22.66 3.79 -0.17
C GLN A 238 22.37 4.99 0.74
N GLU A 239 23.07 6.11 0.55
CA GLU A 239 22.85 7.33 1.30
C GLU A 239 21.45 7.91 1.01
N SER A 240 21.08 8.03 -0.26
CA SER A 240 19.78 8.57 -0.69
C SER A 240 18.61 7.75 -0.15
N VAL A 241 18.70 6.41 -0.21
CA VAL A 241 17.70 5.51 0.34
C VAL A 241 17.53 5.73 1.84
N LEU A 242 18.63 5.77 2.60
CA LEU A 242 18.58 5.96 4.05
C LEU A 242 18.02 7.34 4.42
N GLN A 243 18.43 8.40 3.72
CA GLN A 243 17.93 9.76 3.93
C GLN A 243 16.43 9.85 3.66
N MET A 244 15.95 9.35 2.52
CA MET A 244 14.53 9.40 2.19
C MET A 244 13.67 8.53 3.12
N ILE A 245 14.13 7.32 3.46
CA ILE A 245 13.39 6.47 4.43
C ILE A 245 13.31 7.18 5.79
N SER A 246 14.39 7.81 6.23
CA SER A 246 14.39 8.57 7.49
C SER A 246 13.50 9.82 7.43
N GLY A 247 13.38 10.45 6.26
CA GLY A 247 12.49 11.59 6.04
C GLY A 247 11.02 11.19 5.96
N PHE A 248 10.70 10.03 5.36
CA PHE A 248 9.31 9.64 5.14
C PHE A 248 8.68 9.01 6.38
N LEU A 249 9.43 8.17 7.11
CA LEU A 249 9.12 7.55 8.40
C LEU A 249 7.62 7.51 8.79
N SER A 250 6.80 6.90 7.92
CA SER A 250 5.35 6.80 8.07
C SER A 250 4.91 5.36 7.97
N CYS A 251 3.97 4.95 8.83
CA CYS A 251 3.38 3.63 8.76
C CYS A 251 2.73 3.34 7.39
N TYR A 252 2.16 4.35 6.72
CA TYR A 252 1.56 4.18 5.39
C TYR A 252 2.61 3.94 4.29
N PHE A 253 3.72 4.69 4.32
CA PHE A 253 4.83 4.46 3.40
C PHE A 253 5.41 3.06 3.56
N PHE A 254 5.63 2.62 4.80
CA PHE A 254 6.19 1.30 5.07
C PHE A 254 5.25 0.17 4.67
N ASP A 255 3.94 0.29 4.91
CA ASP A 255 2.98 -0.73 4.47
C ASP A 255 3.04 -0.92 2.94
N VAL A 256 3.01 0.18 2.19
CA VAL A 256 3.01 0.13 0.73
C VAL A 256 4.34 -0.36 0.16
N ILE A 257 5.48 0.19 0.61
CA ILE A 257 6.78 -0.23 0.07
C ILE A 257 7.09 -1.69 0.39
N LEU A 258 6.70 -2.20 1.57
CA LEU A 258 6.83 -3.62 1.90
C LEU A 258 6.00 -4.49 0.95
N LYS A 259 4.74 -4.11 0.68
CA LYS A 259 3.89 -4.81 -0.29
C LYS A 259 4.52 -4.81 -1.69
N MET A 260 5.07 -3.68 -2.15
CA MET A 260 5.81 -3.61 -3.43
C MET A 260 7.03 -4.55 -3.46
N LEU A 261 7.84 -4.57 -2.40
CA LEU A 261 9.05 -5.41 -2.32
C LEU A 261 8.74 -6.91 -2.21
N LEU A 262 7.53 -7.29 -1.79
CA LEU A 262 7.09 -8.68 -1.76
C LEU A 262 6.80 -9.23 -3.16
N GLU A 263 6.55 -8.36 -4.14
CA GLU A 263 6.32 -8.74 -5.54
C GLU A 263 7.58 -9.23 -6.26
N PRO A 264 7.45 -10.06 -7.31
CA PRO A 264 8.62 -10.62 -7.97
C PRO A 264 9.51 -9.56 -8.63
N TYR A 265 8.94 -8.45 -9.10
CA TYR A 265 9.64 -7.34 -9.76
C TYR A 265 8.98 -6.02 -9.37
N LEU A 266 9.74 -4.92 -9.37
CA LEU A 266 9.24 -3.58 -9.12
C LEU A 266 8.75 -2.89 -10.41
N HIS A 267 8.84 -3.58 -11.55
CA HIS A 267 8.43 -3.11 -12.88
C HIS A 267 9.11 -1.80 -13.31
N LEU A 268 10.35 -1.58 -12.85
CA LEU A 268 11.11 -0.34 -13.12
C LEU A 268 11.66 -0.30 -14.55
N THR A 269 12.02 -1.47 -15.07
CA THR A 269 12.56 -1.69 -16.43
C THR A 269 11.67 -1.11 -17.53
N SER A 270 10.36 -1.35 -17.49
CA SER A 270 9.43 -0.88 -18.52
C SER A 270 9.21 0.63 -18.51
N LEU A 271 9.39 1.28 -17.35
CA LEU A 271 9.04 2.68 -17.19
C LEU A 271 10.25 3.61 -17.34
N MET A 272 11.41 3.25 -16.80
CA MET A 272 12.56 4.15 -16.67
C MET A 272 13.74 3.80 -17.58
N GLY A 273 13.62 2.75 -18.40
CA GLY A 273 14.72 2.25 -19.23
C GLY A 273 15.89 1.69 -18.40
N VAL A 274 15.65 1.39 -17.13
CA VAL A 274 16.62 0.79 -16.20
C VAL A 274 16.87 -0.64 -16.66
N VAL A 275 18.14 -1.05 -16.77
CA VAL A 275 18.50 -2.41 -17.18
C VAL A 275 18.09 -3.38 -16.05
N PRO A 276 17.66 -4.63 -16.34
CA PRO A 276 17.25 -5.58 -15.30
C PRO A 276 18.28 -5.79 -14.17
N GLU A 277 19.57 -5.67 -14.47
CA GLU A 277 20.66 -5.74 -13.48
C GLU A 277 20.62 -4.56 -12.49
N ASP A 278 20.28 -3.37 -12.97
CA ASP A 278 20.14 -2.16 -12.15
C ASP A 278 18.86 -2.20 -11.30
N GLU A 279 17.77 -2.75 -11.84
CA GLU A 279 16.54 -2.98 -11.07
C GLU A 279 16.79 -3.98 -9.92
N ALA A 280 17.50 -5.08 -10.18
CA ALA A 280 17.85 -6.06 -9.16
C ALA A 280 18.76 -5.46 -8.07
N PHE A 281 19.78 -4.71 -8.50
CA PHE A 281 20.69 -4.00 -7.61
C PHE A 281 19.95 -2.98 -6.72
N LEU A 282 19.09 -2.15 -7.31
CA LEU A 282 18.30 -1.17 -6.57
C LEU A 282 17.33 -1.85 -5.59
N THR A 283 16.67 -2.93 -6.02
CA THR A 283 15.75 -3.71 -5.17
C THR A 283 16.47 -4.28 -3.95
N GLU A 284 17.72 -4.73 -4.10
CA GLU A 284 18.54 -5.21 -2.99
C GLU A 284 18.83 -4.11 -1.97
N ILE A 285 19.31 -2.94 -2.43
CA ILE A 285 19.61 -1.79 -1.56
C ILE A 285 18.36 -1.33 -0.80
N ILE A 286 17.23 -1.18 -1.50
CA ILE A 286 15.96 -0.77 -0.89
C ILE A 286 15.52 -1.80 0.14
N THR A 287 15.57 -3.09 -0.20
CA THR A 287 15.14 -4.19 0.70
C THR A 287 15.93 -4.16 2.00
N GLU A 288 17.25 -4.06 1.93
CA GLU A 288 18.11 -4.01 3.11
C GLU A 288 17.79 -2.79 3.99
N ALA A 289 17.68 -1.61 3.37
CA ALA A 289 17.41 -0.37 4.10
C ALA A 289 16.02 -0.34 4.73
N VAL A 290 14.99 -0.85 4.03
CA VAL A 290 13.63 -0.98 4.55
C VAL A 290 13.60 -1.94 5.74
N ILE A 291 14.20 -3.13 5.61
CA ILE A 291 14.27 -4.11 6.71
C ILE A 291 14.91 -3.50 7.97
N LYS A 292 16.01 -2.76 7.81
CA LYS A 292 16.70 -2.07 8.92
C LYS A 292 15.88 -0.93 9.53
N SER A 293 15.06 -0.25 8.74
CA SER A 293 14.40 0.98 9.17
C SER A 293 13.00 0.78 9.76
N VAL A 294 12.31 -0.32 9.40
CA VAL A 294 10.96 -0.63 9.90
C VAL A 294 10.89 -0.64 11.43
N GLU A 295 11.94 -1.11 12.11
CA GLU A 295 11.98 -1.19 13.57
C GLU A 295 11.79 0.18 14.25
N LYS A 296 12.18 1.28 13.59
CA LYS A 296 11.98 2.64 14.11
C LYS A 296 10.49 2.97 14.34
N LEU A 297 9.57 2.37 13.58
CA LEU A 297 8.13 2.55 13.77
C LEU A 297 7.63 1.94 15.09
N PHE A 298 8.33 0.93 15.60
CA PHE A 298 7.95 0.17 16.79
C PHE A 298 8.55 0.74 18.08
N LEU A 299 9.34 1.82 18.01
CA LEU A 299 9.85 2.53 19.19
C LEU A 299 8.71 3.11 20.05
N ASN A 300 7.60 3.50 19.41
CA ASN A 300 6.39 3.99 20.07
C ASN A 300 5.16 3.30 19.46
N PRO A 301 4.89 2.02 19.78
CA PRO A 301 3.89 1.22 19.08
C PRO A 301 2.43 1.56 19.47
N GLY A 302 2.24 2.44 20.45
CA GLY A 302 0.92 2.77 21.02
C GLY A 302 0.33 1.63 21.86
N ASN A 303 -0.92 1.79 22.28
CA ASN A 303 -1.66 0.72 22.97
C ASN A 303 -2.14 -0.32 21.95
N GLY A 304 -2.01 -1.61 22.25
CA GLY A 304 -2.25 -2.74 21.33
C GLY A 304 -3.69 -2.92 20.80
N THR A 305 -4.58 -1.98 21.06
CA THR A 305 -5.97 -1.93 20.56
C THR A 305 -6.25 -0.70 19.69
N SER A 306 -5.31 0.22 19.50
CA SER A 306 -5.52 1.39 18.62
C SER A 306 -5.44 1.01 17.14
N GLN A 307 -6.04 1.79 16.26
CA GLN A 307 -5.99 1.56 14.80
C GLN A 307 -4.54 1.54 14.28
N ARG A 308 -3.68 2.40 14.84
CA ARG A 308 -2.24 2.40 14.59
C ARG A 308 -1.59 1.06 14.95
N SER A 309 -1.96 0.45 16.09
CA SER A 309 -1.41 -0.85 16.49
C SER A 309 -1.79 -1.98 15.53
N LEU A 310 -3.03 -1.97 14.99
CA LEU A 310 -3.47 -2.92 13.97
C LEU A 310 -2.76 -2.71 12.63
N HIS A 311 -2.46 -1.46 12.27
CA HIS A 311 -1.69 -1.15 11.08
C HIS A 311 -0.22 -1.57 11.22
N LEU A 312 0.40 -1.29 12.36
CA LEU A 312 1.75 -1.75 12.70
C LEU A 312 1.86 -3.27 12.71
N LYS A 313 0.80 -3.99 13.12
CA LYS A 313 0.75 -5.46 12.99
C LYS A 313 0.91 -5.90 11.54
N ASN A 314 0.21 -5.27 10.59
CA ASN A 314 0.31 -5.64 9.18
C ASN A 314 1.70 -5.36 8.62
N ILE A 315 2.29 -4.23 9.01
CA ILE A 315 3.66 -3.87 8.67
C ILE A 315 4.63 -4.92 9.22
N ALA A 316 4.47 -5.36 10.47
CA ALA A 316 5.30 -6.41 11.07
C ALA A 316 5.18 -7.75 10.34
N ILE A 317 3.97 -8.13 9.90
CA ILE A 317 3.74 -9.35 9.11
C ILE A 317 4.39 -9.23 7.73
N ASN A 318 4.21 -8.11 7.03
CA ASN A 318 4.82 -7.90 5.72
C ASN A 318 6.35 -7.81 5.81
N TRP A 319 6.88 -7.21 6.88
CA TRP A 319 8.32 -7.21 7.19
C TRP A 319 8.83 -8.63 7.38
N LEU A 320 8.12 -9.48 8.14
CA LEU A 320 8.49 -10.88 8.35
C LEU A 320 8.51 -11.67 7.03
N PHE A 321 7.52 -11.44 6.17
CA PHE A 321 7.46 -12.04 4.82
C PHE A 321 8.61 -11.60 3.93
N LEU A 322 8.97 -10.32 3.96
CA LEU A 322 10.08 -9.78 3.20
C LEU A 322 11.40 -10.34 3.72
N PHE A 323 11.54 -10.45 5.03
CA PHE A 323 12.71 -11.05 5.68
C PHE A 323 12.92 -12.50 5.24
N ASP A 324 11.86 -13.32 5.26
CA ASP A 324 11.91 -14.71 4.80
C ASP A 324 12.24 -14.79 3.30
N LYS A 325 11.62 -13.94 2.46
CA LYS A 325 11.92 -13.86 1.01
C LYS A 325 13.40 -13.60 0.76
N THR A 326 13.96 -12.62 1.44
CA THR A 326 15.38 -12.24 1.33
C THR A 326 16.29 -13.37 1.81
N MET A 327 16.01 -13.95 2.98
CA MET A 327 16.76 -15.09 3.51
C MET A 327 16.72 -16.31 2.56
N ALA A 328 15.57 -16.61 1.96
CA ALA A 328 15.44 -17.68 0.98
C ALA A 328 16.28 -17.40 -0.28
N SER A 329 16.34 -16.14 -0.74
CA SER A 329 17.20 -15.74 -1.87
C SER A 329 18.69 -15.92 -1.56
N LEU A 330 19.14 -15.42 -0.39
CA LEU A 330 20.53 -15.53 0.05
C LEU A 330 20.99 -16.98 0.22
N ARG A 331 20.11 -17.87 0.73
CA ARG A 331 20.39 -19.32 0.81
C ARG A 331 20.61 -19.96 -0.56
N ARG A 332 19.85 -19.57 -1.58
CA ARG A 332 20.05 -20.05 -2.96
C ARG A 332 21.39 -19.58 -3.53
N ASN A 333 21.77 -18.34 -3.23
CA ASN A 333 23.01 -17.73 -3.69
C ASN A 333 24.25 -18.13 -2.87
N LYS A 334 24.06 -18.87 -1.75
CA LYS A 334 25.12 -19.34 -0.83
C LYS A 334 25.96 -18.22 -0.22
N ASP A 335 25.40 -17.02 -0.05
CA ASP A 335 26.07 -15.89 0.58
C ASP A 335 26.04 -16.03 2.11
N GLN A 336 27.03 -16.73 2.67
CA GLN A 336 27.08 -17.06 4.10
C GLN A 336 27.24 -15.82 4.99
N GLU A 337 27.93 -14.78 4.49
CA GLU A 337 28.14 -13.54 5.24
C GLU A 337 26.83 -12.80 5.43
N LYS A 338 26.07 -12.59 4.34
CA LYS A 338 24.74 -11.95 4.43
C LYS A 338 23.75 -12.81 5.20
N ILE A 339 23.79 -14.14 5.06
CA ILE A 339 22.91 -15.03 5.85
C ILE A 339 23.17 -14.84 7.36
N SER A 340 24.44 -14.77 7.78
CA SER A 340 24.79 -14.51 9.18
C SER A 340 24.32 -13.13 9.64
N MET A 341 24.54 -12.10 8.82
CA MET A 341 24.09 -10.73 9.09
C MET A 341 22.57 -10.66 9.31
N TYR A 342 21.78 -11.18 8.38
CA TYR A 342 20.33 -11.17 8.48
C TYR A 342 19.82 -12.05 9.64
N THR A 343 20.46 -13.19 9.92
CA THR A 343 20.10 -14.00 11.09
C THR A 343 20.29 -13.20 12.38
N ASN A 344 21.42 -12.51 12.53
CA ASN A 344 21.68 -11.66 13.69
C ASN A 344 20.71 -10.47 13.76
N MET A 345 20.37 -9.85 12.63
CA MET A 345 19.38 -8.78 12.57
C MET A 345 17.99 -9.22 13.03
N PHE A 346 17.54 -10.42 12.61
CA PHE A 346 16.25 -10.96 13.02
C PHE A 346 16.20 -11.21 14.53
N SER A 347 17.21 -11.91 15.07
CA SER A 347 17.26 -12.27 16.49
C SER A 347 17.32 -11.07 17.42
N ASN A 348 17.92 -9.96 16.98
CA ASN A 348 18.01 -8.73 17.77
C ASN A 348 16.79 -7.80 17.58
N SER A 349 15.88 -8.10 16.65
CA SER A 349 14.73 -7.25 16.39
C SER A 349 13.66 -7.37 17.47
N LEU A 350 13.01 -6.26 17.79
CA LEU A 350 11.85 -6.21 18.68
C LEU A 350 10.53 -6.58 17.97
N ILE A 351 10.51 -6.64 16.64
CA ILE A 351 9.29 -6.89 15.86
C ILE A 351 8.64 -8.25 16.20
N PRO A 352 9.38 -9.39 16.26
CA PRO A 352 8.81 -10.67 16.68
C PRO A 352 8.18 -10.60 18.07
N TYR A 353 8.79 -9.85 18.99
CA TYR A 353 8.25 -9.66 20.33
C TYR A 353 6.92 -8.90 20.33
N HIS A 354 6.81 -7.82 19.53
CA HIS A 354 5.55 -7.10 19.39
C HIS A 354 4.44 -7.99 18.80
N LEU A 355 4.77 -8.86 17.83
CA LEU A 355 3.83 -9.83 17.27
C LEU A 355 3.38 -10.86 18.31
N ILE A 356 4.30 -11.41 19.11
CA ILE A 356 3.96 -12.35 20.21
C ILE A 356 3.01 -11.67 21.21
N ASN A 357 3.35 -10.46 21.66
CA ASN A 357 2.51 -9.72 22.62
C ASN A 357 1.12 -9.43 22.06
N TRP A 358 1.01 -9.16 20.75
CA TRP A 358 -0.26 -8.95 20.09
C TRP A 358 -1.11 -10.24 20.02
N VAL A 359 -0.49 -11.41 19.86
CA VAL A 359 -1.21 -12.70 19.95
C VAL A 359 -1.69 -12.96 21.39
N ILE A 360 -0.83 -12.72 22.38
CA ILE A 360 -1.17 -12.87 23.82
C ILE A 360 -2.35 -11.96 24.20
N SER A 361 -2.37 -10.72 23.69
CA SER A 361 -3.43 -9.76 24.02
C SER A 361 -4.82 -10.18 23.50
N GLN A 362 -4.91 -11.14 22.58
CA GLN A 362 -6.19 -11.75 22.16
C GLN A 362 -6.73 -12.81 23.14
N GLY A 363 -6.05 -13.06 24.25
CA GLY A 363 -6.51 -13.97 25.31
C GLY A 363 -5.84 -15.34 25.29
N GLU A 364 -4.75 -15.52 24.54
CA GLU A 364 -3.98 -16.76 24.56
C GLU A 364 -2.89 -16.78 25.64
N VAL A 365 -2.76 -17.92 26.31
CA VAL A 365 -1.69 -18.17 27.31
C VAL A 365 -0.52 -18.86 26.61
N ILE A 366 0.48 -18.08 26.18
CA ILE A 366 1.74 -18.61 25.66
C ILE A 366 2.68 -18.87 26.85
N ARG A 367 3.14 -20.12 27.01
CA ARG A 367 3.98 -20.52 28.15
C ARG A 367 5.47 -20.21 27.95
N ASP A 368 5.94 -20.11 26.70
CA ASP A 368 7.37 -20.02 26.36
C ASP A 368 7.68 -18.90 25.32
N ALA A 369 7.38 -17.64 25.65
CA ALA A 369 7.62 -16.50 24.76
C ALA A 369 9.10 -16.34 24.36
N ASP A 370 10.04 -16.71 25.23
CA ASP A 370 11.48 -16.61 24.97
C ASP A 370 11.96 -17.65 23.93
N THR A 371 11.31 -18.81 23.85
CA THR A 371 11.61 -19.81 22.82
C THR A 371 11.13 -19.36 21.45
N LEU A 372 10.04 -18.59 21.39
CA LEU A 372 9.49 -18.04 20.15
C LEU A 372 10.38 -16.95 19.53
N ARG A 373 11.11 -16.19 20.35
CA ARG A 373 12.07 -15.17 19.86
C ARG A 373 13.24 -15.76 19.09
N ASN A 374 13.61 -17.00 19.39
CA ASN A 374 14.74 -17.69 18.77
C ASN A 374 14.35 -18.50 17.51
N LEU A 375 13.09 -18.39 17.06
CA LEU A 375 12.64 -19.07 15.86
C LEU A 375 13.27 -18.45 14.61
N THR A 376 13.42 -19.28 13.57
CA THR A 376 13.69 -18.74 12.23
C THR A 376 12.47 -17.99 11.71
N PRO A 377 12.60 -17.04 10.76
CA PRO A 377 11.45 -16.36 10.16
C PRO A 377 10.37 -17.32 9.65
N ALA A 378 10.77 -18.39 8.95
CA ALA A 378 9.86 -19.42 8.45
C ALA A 378 9.12 -20.16 9.59
N SER A 379 9.83 -20.55 10.66
CA SER A 379 9.22 -21.21 11.82
C SER A 379 8.28 -20.27 12.59
N PHE A 380 8.62 -18.98 12.65
CA PHE A 380 7.76 -17.96 13.27
C PHE A 380 6.48 -17.75 12.45
N ILE A 381 6.56 -17.77 11.12
CA ILE A 381 5.39 -17.75 10.24
C ILE A 381 4.53 -19.01 10.44
N GLU A 382 5.12 -20.20 10.55
CA GLU A 382 4.38 -21.44 10.83
C GLU A 382 3.63 -21.38 12.17
N TRP A 383 4.29 -20.83 13.20
CA TRP A 383 3.66 -20.55 14.49
C TRP A 383 2.44 -19.63 14.34
N LEU A 384 2.57 -18.50 13.65
CA LEU A 384 1.46 -17.57 13.39
C LEU A 384 0.29 -18.21 12.63
N VAL A 385 0.58 -19.06 11.63
CA VAL A 385 -0.46 -19.79 10.89
C VAL A 385 -1.21 -20.78 11.80
N SER A 386 -0.51 -21.50 12.68
CA SER A 386 -1.15 -22.43 13.61
C SER A 386 -2.17 -21.76 14.53
N HIS A 387 -1.96 -20.49 14.85
CA HIS A 387 -2.85 -19.68 15.69
C HIS A 387 -4.03 -19.11 14.91
N GLU A 388 -3.83 -18.70 13.65
CA GLU A 388 -4.94 -18.36 12.75
C GLU A 388 -5.90 -19.56 12.58
N GLU A 389 -5.36 -20.78 12.45
CA GLU A 389 -6.16 -22.01 12.33
C GLU A 389 -6.93 -22.35 13.62
N GLN A 390 -6.47 -21.86 14.78
CA GLN A 390 -7.17 -21.96 16.07
C GLN A 390 -8.24 -20.88 16.26
N GLY A 391 -8.40 -19.97 15.30
CA GLY A 391 -9.46 -18.95 15.27
C GLY A 391 -9.01 -17.54 15.61
N LEU A 392 -7.71 -17.30 15.81
CA LEU A 392 -7.18 -15.95 15.96
C LEU A 392 -7.15 -15.19 14.63
N ARG A 393 -7.26 -13.86 14.67
CA ARG A 393 -7.22 -12.99 13.47
C ARG A 393 -5.84 -12.43 13.21
N VAL A 394 -4.87 -13.29 12.97
CA VAL A 394 -3.47 -12.93 12.70
C VAL A 394 -3.35 -12.17 11.39
N PHE A 395 -3.87 -12.73 10.29
CA PHE A 395 -3.73 -12.19 8.94
C PHE A 395 -4.99 -11.43 8.51
N ASN A 396 -4.80 -10.22 7.98
CA ASN A 396 -5.91 -9.33 7.63
C ASN A 396 -6.55 -9.61 6.26
N CYS A 397 -5.88 -10.33 5.38
CA CYS A 397 -6.38 -10.62 4.03
C CYS A 397 -5.92 -11.98 3.51
N ASP A 398 -6.63 -12.50 2.50
CA ASP A 398 -6.34 -13.80 1.90
C ASP A 398 -4.96 -13.86 1.24
N HIS A 399 -4.47 -12.73 0.70
CA HIS A 399 -3.12 -12.66 0.14
C HIS A 399 -2.04 -12.97 1.19
N SER A 400 -2.15 -12.36 2.36
CA SER A 400 -1.21 -12.59 3.47
C SER A 400 -1.27 -14.04 3.97
N LYS A 401 -2.48 -14.61 4.06
CA LYS A 401 -2.69 -16.03 4.40
C LYS A 401 -2.06 -16.96 3.37
N ASN A 402 -2.26 -16.69 2.09
CA ASN A 402 -1.72 -17.49 1.00
C ASN A 402 -0.20 -17.41 0.95
N TYR A 403 0.38 -16.23 1.19
CA TYR A 403 1.83 -16.07 1.31
C TYR A 403 2.38 -16.91 2.46
N ALA A 404 1.81 -16.79 3.67
CA ALA A 404 2.24 -17.56 4.83
C ALA A 404 2.20 -19.08 4.59
N LYS A 405 1.13 -19.58 3.97
CA LYS A 405 1.03 -20.99 3.56
C LYS A 405 2.12 -21.36 2.56
N SER A 406 2.42 -20.51 1.58
CA SER A 406 3.48 -20.76 0.60
C SER A 406 4.87 -20.85 1.24
N VAL A 407 5.13 -20.08 2.30
CA VAL A 407 6.39 -20.17 3.06
C VAL A 407 6.52 -21.54 3.73
N ILE A 408 5.45 -22.02 4.39
CA ILE A 408 5.42 -23.34 5.03
C ILE A 408 5.66 -24.46 4.00
N HIS A 409 5.05 -24.35 2.82
CA HIS A 409 5.27 -25.33 1.75
C HIS A 409 6.73 -25.33 1.23
N ARG A 410 7.41 -24.18 1.23
CA ARG A 410 8.81 -24.07 0.80
C ARG A 410 9.81 -24.49 1.88
N SER A 411 9.46 -24.32 3.16
CA SER A 411 10.35 -24.58 4.29
C SER A 411 10.41 -26.05 4.68
N ARG A 412 9.42 -26.86 4.29
CA ARG A 412 9.44 -28.32 4.48
C ARG A 412 10.40 -28.98 3.46
N PRO A 413 11.51 -29.58 3.91
CA PRO A 413 12.20 -30.55 3.07
C PRO A 413 11.26 -31.76 2.95
N ASP A 414 10.87 -32.08 1.71
CA ASP A 414 10.05 -33.24 1.34
C ASP A 414 8.53 -33.15 1.63
N LEU A 415 7.81 -32.49 0.72
CA LEU A 415 6.48 -32.93 0.27
C LEU A 415 6.41 -32.76 -1.25
N SER A 416 7.01 -33.73 -1.93
CA SER A 416 6.76 -34.19 -3.31
C SER A 416 5.95 -33.24 -4.21
N ILE A 417 6.69 -32.43 -4.98
CA ILE A 417 6.28 -32.04 -6.34
C ILE A 417 6.03 -33.29 -7.23
N GLY A 418 6.47 -34.48 -6.80
CA GLY A 418 6.22 -35.76 -7.45
C GLY A 418 4.78 -36.33 -7.35
N THR A 419 3.92 -35.90 -6.42
CA THR A 419 2.60 -36.55 -6.23
C THR A 419 1.44 -35.92 -6.99
N THR A 420 1.60 -34.71 -7.54
CA THR A 420 0.54 -34.05 -8.33
C THR A 420 0.68 -34.32 -9.83
N LEU A 421 1.89 -34.62 -10.30
CA LEU A 421 2.14 -35.02 -11.70
C LEU A 421 1.92 -36.53 -11.92
N GLN A 422 2.20 -37.38 -10.93
CA GLN A 422 2.04 -38.83 -11.08
C GLN A 422 0.57 -39.27 -11.06
N LYS A 423 -0.32 -38.51 -10.39
CA LYS A 423 -1.78 -38.74 -10.47
C LYS A 423 -2.42 -38.32 -11.79
N GLN A 424 -1.73 -37.53 -12.63
CA GLN A 424 -2.18 -37.23 -13.99
C GLN A 424 -1.59 -38.20 -15.02
N GLN A 425 -0.57 -38.98 -14.64
CA GLN A 425 0.08 -39.95 -15.52
C GLN A 425 -0.50 -41.37 -15.34
N GLU A 426 -0.95 -41.75 -14.13
CA GLU A 426 -1.49 -43.10 -13.85
C GLU A 426 -2.96 -43.28 -14.28
N GLU A 427 -3.66 -42.23 -14.72
CA GLU A 427 -5.02 -42.32 -15.27
C GLU A 427 -5.06 -42.45 -16.82
N PHE A 428 -3.89 -42.53 -17.48
CA PHE A 428 -3.78 -42.61 -18.94
C PHE A 428 -3.11 -43.88 -19.49
N ASP A 429 -2.64 -44.81 -18.65
CA ASP A 429 -2.02 -46.07 -19.09
C ASP A 429 -2.95 -47.28 -18.88
N GLN A 430 -4.10 -47.25 -19.57
CA GLN A 430 -4.83 -48.45 -20.01
C GLN A 430 -5.44 -48.17 -21.39
N ASP A 431 -4.66 -48.32 -22.45
CA ASP A 431 -5.00 -49.21 -23.56
C ASP A 431 -3.86 -49.24 -24.58
N THR A 432 -3.55 -50.46 -25.01
CA THR A 432 -2.42 -50.83 -25.86
C THR A 432 -2.79 -50.73 -27.34
N ASP A 433 -1.79 -50.38 -28.15
CA ASP A 433 -1.63 -50.67 -29.59
C ASP A 433 -2.45 -49.86 -30.62
N MET A 434 -1.78 -49.00 -31.39
CA MET A 434 -1.32 -49.28 -32.77
C MET A 434 -0.44 -48.12 -33.31
N ALA A 435 0.63 -48.48 -34.01
CA ALA A 435 1.66 -47.61 -34.57
C ALA A 435 1.19 -46.70 -35.72
N ASP A 436 1.73 -45.49 -35.83
CA ASP A 436 2.75 -45.16 -36.84
C ASP A 436 3.28 -43.71 -36.70
N GLU A 437 4.53 -43.54 -37.10
CA GLU A 437 5.40 -42.38 -37.02
C GLU A 437 4.90 -41.14 -37.79
N GLN A 438 5.10 -39.94 -37.24
CA GLN A 438 5.91 -38.87 -37.86
C GLN A 438 6.00 -37.60 -37.00
N ASN A 439 7.23 -37.11 -36.85
CA ASN A 439 7.61 -35.77 -36.40
C ASN A 439 6.90 -34.66 -37.20
N VAL A 440 6.50 -33.56 -36.57
CA VAL A 440 6.87 -32.16 -36.91
C VAL A 440 6.32 -31.19 -35.84
N SER A 441 7.20 -30.27 -35.42
CA SER A 441 6.99 -29.05 -34.63
C SER A 441 5.75 -28.22 -35.00
N SER A 442 5.07 -27.62 -34.02
CA SER A 442 5.02 -26.14 -33.82
C SER A 442 3.81 -25.69 -33.00
N ILE A 443 4.09 -24.68 -32.17
CA ILE A 443 3.20 -23.79 -31.42
C ILE A 443 2.09 -23.20 -32.33
N SER A 444 0.84 -23.14 -31.85
CA SER A 444 -0.01 -21.95 -32.00
C SER A 444 -1.27 -21.98 -31.11
N ILE A 445 -1.47 -20.85 -30.46
CA ILE A 445 -2.66 -20.40 -29.76
C ILE A 445 -3.66 -19.91 -30.82
N LEU A 446 -4.93 -20.34 -30.75
CA LEU A 446 -6.17 -19.54 -30.81
C LEU A 446 -7.37 -20.34 -31.31
N SER A 447 -8.53 -20.06 -30.70
CA SER A 447 -9.85 -19.83 -31.30
C SER A 447 -10.97 -20.63 -30.61
N ARG A 448 -11.85 -19.99 -29.83
CA ARG A 448 -13.08 -19.25 -30.20
C ARG A 448 -14.26 -20.15 -30.63
N ASN A 449 -15.40 -19.90 -29.95
CA ASN A 449 -16.80 -20.10 -30.41
C ASN A 449 -17.28 -21.56 -30.52
N THR A 450 -18.52 -21.98 -30.22
CA THR A 450 -19.81 -21.31 -29.96
C THR A 450 -20.85 -22.38 -29.56
N ARG A 451 -21.81 -21.99 -28.71
CA ARG A 451 -23.24 -22.36 -28.67
C ARG A 451 -23.71 -23.67 -29.37
N LYS A 452 -24.44 -24.53 -28.64
CA LYS A 452 -25.89 -24.78 -28.84
C LYS A 452 -26.51 -25.67 -27.74
N ARG A 453 -27.78 -25.36 -27.51
CA ARG A 453 -28.74 -25.74 -26.45
C ARG A 453 -29.50 -27.03 -26.80
N LYS A 454 -29.93 -27.83 -25.80
CA LYS A 454 -31.21 -28.60 -25.78
C LYS A 454 -31.51 -29.15 -24.36
N GLU A 455 -32.48 -28.56 -23.66
CA GLU A 455 -33.76 -29.14 -23.16
C GLU A 455 -33.62 -30.45 -22.35
N GLU A 456 -33.77 -30.43 -21.02
CA GLU A 456 -35.00 -30.43 -20.20
C GLU A 456 -35.63 -31.83 -20.01
N ARG A 457 -35.57 -32.40 -18.77
CA ARG A 457 -36.75 -32.75 -17.93
C ARG A 457 -36.48 -33.70 -16.74
N HIS A 458 -37.10 -33.30 -15.63
CA HIS A 458 -37.76 -34.05 -14.53
C HIS A 458 -36.99 -34.85 -13.44
N ASN A 459 -37.07 -34.26 -12.23
CA ASN A 459 -37.57 -34.80 -10.96
C ASN A 459 -37.15 -36.21 -10.51
N LYS A 460 -36.54 -36.26 -9.32
CA LYS A 460 -37.06 -37.05 -8.19
C LYS A 460 -36.56 -36.51 -6.84
N GLU A 461 -37.52 -36.36 -5.94
CA GLU A 461 -37.39 -36.09 -4.51
C GLU A 461 -36.45 -37.06 -3.79
N GLY A 462 -35.80 -36.55 -2.76
CA GLY A 462 -35.06 -37.30 -1.76
C GLY A 462 -34.70 -36.40 -0.59
N GLU A 463 -35.67 -36.18 0.31
CA GLU A 463 -35.44 -35.58 1.62
C GLU A 463 -34.42 -36.40 2.42
N THR A 464 -33.50 -35.75 3.15
CA THR A 464 -33.33 -35.97 4.61
C THR A 464 -32.30 -35.03 5.26
N LYS A 465 -32.83 -34.18 6.15
CA LYS A 465 -32.43 -33.94 7.56
C LYS A 465 -31.20 -33.08 7.97
N VAL A 466 -31.55 -31.89 8.51
CA VAL A 466 -31.20 -31.28 9.84
C VAL A 466 -29.71 -30.86 10.06
N LYS A 467 -29.35 -29.60 10.39
CA LYS A 467 -29.58 -28.91 11.68
C LYS A 467 -29.55 -27.38 11.55
N LEU A 468 -30.65 -26.74 11.95
CA LEU A 468 -30.72 -25.32 12.30
C LEU A 468 -30.21 -25.13 13.74
N PHE A 469 -29.16 -24.33 13.93
CA PHE A 469 -28.77 -23.86 15.26
C PHE A 469 -29.52 -22.57 15.61
N LYS A 470 -30.13 -22.62 16.80
CA LYS A 470 -31.05 -21.66 17.38
C LYS A 470 -30.26 -20.50 17.99
N HIS A 471 -30.45 -19.29 17.48
CA HIS A 471 -29.91 -18.06 18.08
C HIS A 471 -30.70 -17.74 19.36
N ARG A 472 -30.03 -17.68 20.51
CA ARG A 472 -30.62 -17.15 21.76
C ARG A 472 -30.05 -15.76 22.02
N HIS A 473 -30.96 -14.78 22.03
CA HIS A 473 -30.73 -13.48 22.65
C HIS A 473 -30.60 -13.65 24.17
N SER A 474 -29.59 -13.03 24.77
CA SER A 474 -29.59 -12.70 26.19
C SER A 474 -29.04 -11.30 26.38
N ASN A 475 -29.94 -10.37 26.70
CA ASN A 475 -29.62 -9.13 27.40
C ASN A 475 -29.10 -9.50 28.80
N LEU A 476 -27.95 -8.94 29.20
CA LEU A 476 -27.58 -8.80 30.60
C LEU A 476 -26.75 -7.53 30.77
N GLN A 477 -27.46 -6.50 31.22
CA GLN A 477 -26.92 -5.38 31.97
C GLN A 477 -26.65 -5.89 33.39
N GLU A 478 -25.42 -5.75 33.90
CA GLU A 478 -25.09 -5.23 35.25
C GLU A 478 -23.65 -5.56 35.69
N ASN A 479 -22.89 -4.49 35.92
CA ASN A 479 -21.99 -4.26 37.05
C ASN A 479 -21.09 -5.40 37.55
N SER A 480 -19.80 -5.35 37.18
CA SER A 480 -18.73 -5.75 38.10
C SER A 480 -17.54 -4.79 38.01
N LYS A 481 -17.31 -4.08 39.12
CA LYS A 481 -16.12 -3.27 39.40
C LYS A 481 -14.86 -4.14 39.30
N PHE A 482 -13.86 -3.71 38.53
CA PHE A 482 -12.48 -4.14 38.70
C PHE A 482 -11.57 -2.92 38.78
N GLN A 483 -10.80 -2.85 39.87
CA GLN A 483 -9.85 -1.80 40.19
C GLN A 483 -8.70 -1.75 39.16
N PRO A 484 -8.11 -0.57 38.90
CA PRO A 484 -6.89 -0.48 38.12
C PRO A 484 -5.69 -0.91 38.97
N PHE A 485 -4.95 -1.91 38.49
CA PHE A 485 -3.65 -2.27 39.04
C PHE A 485 -2.62 -1.20 38.66
N VAL A 486 -2.06 -0.56 39.69
CA VAL A 486 -0.91 0.35 39.61
C VAL A 486 0.36 -0.49 39.67
N PHE A 487 1.26 -0.33 38.70
CA PHE A 487 2.65 -0.79 38.85
C PHE A 487 3.56 0.43 39.02
N SER A 488 4.13 0.51 40.22
CA SER A 488 5.21 1.41 40.63
C SER A 488 6.48 1.09 39.84
N GLY A 489 6.93 2.02 39.02
CA GLY A 489 8.29 2.03 38.50
C GLY A 489 9.26 2.50 39.58
N SER A 490 10.15 1.63 40.02
CA SER A 490 11.36 2.02 40.74
C SER A 490 12.52 1.22 40.16
N LEU A 491 13.46 1.93 39.52
CA LEU A 491 14.90 1.66 39.51
C LEU A 491 15.55 2.79 38.68
N VAL A 492 15.66 3.96 39.30
CA VAL A 492 16.62 5.00 38.90
C VAL A 492 17.55 5.17 40.09
N ASN A 493 18.75 4.61 39.99
CA ASN A 493 19.83 4.93 40.92
C ASN A 493 20.35 6.32 40.56
N GLY A 494 20.21 7.24 41.50
CA GLY A 494 20.76 8.58 41.42
C GLY A 494 22.27 8.60 41.57
N SER A 495 22.88 9.60 40.92
CA SER A 495 24.10 10.24 41.40
C SER A 495 23.75 11.71 41.61
N GLU A 496 23.72 12.10 42.89
CA GLU A 496 23.52 13.47 43.37
C GLU A 496 24.66 14.38 42.90
N VAL A 497 24.32 15.57 42.41
CA VAL A 497 25.20 16.74 42.48
C VAL A 497 24.37 17.86 43.08
N GLU A 498 24.76 18.26 44.29
CA GLU A 498 24.21 19.38 45.05
C GLU A 498 24.36 20.69 44.27
N VAL A 499 23.28 21.45 44.14
CA VAL A 499 23.33 22.87 43.83
C VAL A 499 22.77 23.61 45.04
N SER A 500 23.66 24.33 45.72
CA SER A 500 23.37 25.27 46.80
C SER A 500 22.60 26.48 46.27
N ASP A 501 21.55 26.84 46.99
CA ASP A 501 20.86 28.12 46.92
C ASP A 501 21.79 29.31 47.22
N MET A 502 21.42 30.47 46.63
CA MET A 502 21.69 31.90 46.95
C MET A 502 22.00 32.65 45.64
N GLU A 503 21.46 33.83 45.32
CA GLU A 503 20.65 34.82 46.04
C GLU A 503 20.22 35.88 44.99
N LEU A 504 19.05 36.49 45.20
CA LEU A 504 18.54 37.78 44.67
C LEU A 504 18.24 37.95 43.17
#